data_AF-A0AAQ5WZP8-F1
#
_entry.id   AF-A0AAQ5WZP8-F1
#
_cell.length_a   1.000
_cell.length_b   1.000
_cell.length_c   1.000
_cell.angle_alpha   90.00
_cell.angle_beta   90.00
_cell.angle_gamma   90.00
#
_symmetry.space_group_name_H-M   'P 1'
#
loop_
_entity.id
_entity.type
_entity.pdbx_description
1 polymer ?
#
loop_
_entity_poly.entity_id
_entity_poly.type
_entity_poly.pdbx_seq_one_letter_code
_entity_poly.pdbx_strand_id
1 'polypeptide(L)'
;MDQKDIGSWSTMQMIENATSLDALRECILRHSTMLQTAGCLRHVAALGEKKEVVADYLRWYIIDRNSSVIDRFKDGLTTLQFLNALQQHPSLLSPVLCHTAKPLTGLELERLFKPNLSPSGSNRRLKESQTLAYWADYLLDCEEGKASVSVEDVLMFATGLSSLPPSGLEPLPQIQFLDDSPFPMANTCSNLLKLPLLDSYSMFKSQMDFGIENSPGFGCF
;
A
#
# COMPACT_ATOMS: atom_id res chain seq x y z
N MET A 1 16.11 -1.28 -1.87
CA MET A 1 16.89 -0.09 -2.30
C MET A 1 18.33 -0.54 -2.45
N ASP A 2 18.92 -0.43 -3.63
CA ASP A 2 20.25 -0.97 -3.90
C ASP A 2 21.33 -0.18 -3.16
N GLN A 3 22.48 -0.81 -2.88
CA GLN A 3 23.61 -0.17 -2.18
C GLN A 3 24.12 1.10 -2.91
N LYS A 4 23.94 1.18 -4.24
CA LYS A 4 24.24 2.37 -5.06
C LYS A 4 23.23 3.52 -4.88
N ASP A 5 21.97 3.21 -4.59
CA ASP A 5 20.92 4.21 -4.32
C ASP A 5 21.21 4.92 -2.99
N ILE A 6 21.63 4.17 -1.97
CA ILE A 6 21.95 4.69 -0.62
C ILE A 6 23.15 5.65 -0.67
N GLY A 7 24.18 5.32 -1.45
CA GLY A 7 25.35 6.18 -1.66
C GLY A 7 25.04 7.47 -2.41
N SER A 8 24.14 7.39 -3.40
CA SER A 8 23.71 8.55 -4.19
C SER A 8 22.87 9.51 -3.32
N TRP A 9 21.90 8.97 -2.57
CA TRP A 9 21.04 9.77 -1.69
C TRP A 9 21.82 10.52 -0.59
N SER A 10 22.74 9.83 0.09
CA SER A 10 23.58 10.46 1.13
C SER A 10 24.44 11.60 0.57
N THR A 11 24.97 11.44 -0.65
CA THR A 11 25.73 12.50 -1.34
C THR A 11 24.86 13.73 -1.61
N MET A 12 23.61 13.54 -2.06
CA MET A 12 22.69 14.65 -2.31
C MET A 12 22.31 15.38 -1.03
N GLN A 13 22.11 14.66 0.07
CA GLN A 13 21.90 15.27 1.38
C GLN A 13 23.12 16.09 1.83
N MET A 14 24.35 15.65 1.56
CA MET A 14 25.55 16.43 1.88
C MET A 14 25.61 17.75 1.09
N ILE A 15 25.30 17.71 -0.21
CA ILE A 15 25.26 18.91 -1.07
C ILE A 15 24.16 19.87 -0.61
N GLU A 16 22.94 19.38 -0.37
CA GLU A 16 21.81 20.21 0.07
C GLU A 16 22.05 20.83 1.45
N ASN A 17 22.72 20.11 2.36
CA ASN A 17 23.01 20.56 3.72
C ASN A 17 24.28 21.40 3.85
N ALA A 18 25.01 21.68 2.75
CA ALA A 18 26.16 22.56 2.80
C ALA A 18 25.78 23.95 3.36
N THR A 19 26.56 24.43 4.34
CA THR A 19 26.30 25.68 5.08
C THR A 19 27.16 26.85 4.62
N SER A 20 28.18 26.61 3.79
CA SER A 20 29.05 27.63 3.21
C SER A 20 29.39 27.31 1.76
N LEU A 21 29.81 28.33 1.00
CA LEU A 21 30.17 28.16 -0.41
C LEU A 21 31.40 27.25 -0.59
N ASP A 22 32.37 27.34 0.32
CA ASP A 22 33.57 26.51 0.27
C ASP A 22 33.24 25.03 0.58
N ALA A 23 32.41 24.78 1.59
CA ALA A 23 31.95 23.42 1.90
C ALA A 23 31.15 22.80 0.74
N LEU A 24 30.31 23.60 0.07
CA LEU A 24 29.59 23.17 -1.12
C LEU A 24 30.55 22.79 -2.26
N ARG A 25 31.54 23.65 -2.54
CA ARG A 25 32.55 23.40 -3.59
C ARG A 25 33.39 22.17 -3.29
N GLU A 26 33.83 21.98 -2.04
CA GLU A 26 34.56 20.79 -1.63
C GLU A 26 33.71 19.52 -1.80
N CYS A 27 32.43 19.56 -1.42
CA CYS A 27 31.51 18.45 -1.60
C CYS A 27 31.32 18.11 -3.09
N ILE A 28 31.09 19.12 -3.95
CA ILE A 28 30.98 18.93 -5.40
C ILE A 28 32.25 18.32 -5.98
N LEU A 29 33.44 18.77 -5.55
CA LEU A 29 34.72 18.22 -6.01
C LEU A 29 34.89 16.77 -5.57
N ARG A 30 34.59 16.46 -4.31
CA ARG A 30 34.66 15.11 -3.73
C ARG A 30 33.78 14.11 -4.48
N HIS A 31 32.65 14.56 -5.00
CA HIS A 31 31.68 13.74 -5.75
C HIS A 31 31.64 14.07 -7.25
N SER A 32 32.72 14.63 -7.79
CA SER A 32 32.78 15.13 -9.17
C SER A 32 32.49 14.07 -10.23
N THR A 33 32.99 12.84 -10.08
CA THR A 33 32.73 11.74 -11.04
C THR A 33 31.24 11.41 -11.16
N MET A 34 30.52 11.41 -10.03
CA MET A 34 29.07 11.16 -9.98
C MET A 34 28.31 12.28 -10.68
N LEU A 35 28.64 13.54 -10.36
CA LEU A 35 28.02 14.71 -10.98
C LEU A 35 28.36 14.83 -12.47
N GLN A 36 29.57 14.45 -12.88
CA GLN A 36 30.00 14.46 -14.28
C GLN A 36 29.28 13.39 -15.09
N THR A 37 29.09 12.19 -14.52
CA THR A 37 28.30 11.12 -15.16
C THR A 37 26.84 11.56 -15.38
N ALA A 38 26.29 12.32 -14.43
CA ALA A 38 24.97 12.92 -14.55
C ALA A 38 24.92 14.19 -15.42
N GLY A 39 26.08 14.68 -15.90
CA GLY A 39 26.16 15.92 -16.68
C GLY A 39 25.87 17.20 -15.89
N CYS A 40 25.85 17.14 -14.56
CA CYS A 40 25.46 18.26 -13.69
C CYS A 40 26.63 18.90 -12.93
N LEU A 41 27.87 18.41 -13.12
CA LEU A 41 29.09 19.01 -12.58
C LEU A 41 29.27 20.42 -13.13
N ARG A 42 29.28 21.42 -12.24
CA ARG A 42 29.44 22.84 -12.59
C ARG A 42 30.18 23.61 -11.50
N HIS A 43 30.70 24.78 -11.85
CA HIS A 43 31.17 25.74 -10.86
C HIS A 43 29.96 26.43 -10.22
N VAL A 44 29.94 26.48 -8.88
CA VAL A 44 28.92 27.22 -8.10
C VAL A 44 29.49 28.53 -7.56
N ALA A 45 28.76 29.63 -7.75
CA ALA A 45 29.15 30.98 -7.32
C ALA A 45 28.40 31.45 -6.06
N ALA A 46 27.25 30.86 -5.77
CA ALA A 46 26.41 31.16 -4.61
C ALA A 46 25.94 29.87 -3.93
N LEU A 47 25.73 29.93 -2.61
CA LEU A 47 25.29 28.78 -1.82
C LEU A 47 23.91 28.24 -2.25
N GLY A 48 23.04 29.12 -2.79
CA GLY A 48 21.71 28.73 -3.25
C GLY A 48 21.71 27.76 -4.44
N GLU A 49 22.78 27.74 -5.24
CA GLU A 49 22.91 26.88 -6.43
C GLU A 49 22.98 25.39 -6.08
N LYS A 50 23.19 25.03 -4.81
CA LYS A 50 23.13 23.64 -4.34
C LYS A 50 21.81 22.95 -4.70
N LYS A 51 20.70 23.70 -4.66
CA LYS A 51 19.37 23.19 -5.01
C LYS A 51 19.28 22.79 -6.49
N GLU A 52 19.92 23.55 -7.37
CA GLU A 52 19.96 23.25 -8.81
C GLU A 52 20.83 22.03 -9.08
N VAL A 53 22.00 21.92 -8.42
CA VAL A 53 22.86 20.73 -8.53
C VAL A 53 22.11 19.47 -8.10
N VAL A 54 21.40 19.54 -6.98
CA VAL A 54 20.58 18.43 -6.45
C VAL A 54 19.42 18.12 -7.39
N ALA A 55 18.67 19.13 -7.85
CA ALA A 55 17.53 18.96 -8.75
C ALA A 55 17.94 18.33 -10.09
N ASP A 56 19.04 18.80 -10.69
CA ASP A 56 19.55 18.27 -11.96
C ASP A 56 20.06 16.84 -11.79
N TYR A 57 20.71 16.53 -10.68
CA TYR A 57 21.09 15.15 -10.38
C TYR A 57 19.86 14.24 -10.22
N LEU A 58 18.82 14.67 -9.48
CA LEU A 58 17.58 13.89 -9.34
C LEU A 58 16.91 13.67 -10.70
N ARG A 59 16.85 14.71 -11.53
CA ARG A 59 16.27 14.62 -12.88
C ARG A 59 17.01 13.58 -13.71
N TRP A 60 18.34 13.62 -13.71
CA TRP A 60 19.12 12.62 -14.41
C TRP A 60 18.91 11.22 -13.84
N TYR A 61 18.91 11.08 -12.52
CA TYR A 61 18.82 9.79 -11.83
C TYR A 61 17.47 9.11 -12.03
N ILE A 62 16.38 9.88 -11.99
CA ILE A 62 15.02 9.33 -12.06
C ILE A 62 14.59 9.19 -13.52
N ILE A 63 14.88 10.21 -14.34
CA ILE A 63 14.33 10.33 -15.70
C ILE A 63 15.39 10.00 -16.75
N ASP A 64 16.46 10.80 -16.85
CA ASP A 64 17.30 10.78 -18.06
C ASP A 64 18.07 9.47 -18.21
N ARG A 65 18.59 8.88 -17.12
CA ARG A 65 19.28 7.57 -17.16
C ARG A 65 18.36 6.42 -17.55
N ASN A 66 17.05 6.57 -17.37
CA ASN A 66 16.03 5.58 -17.70
C ASN A 66 15.25 5.96 -18.96
N SER A 67 15.66 7.01 -19.68
CA SER A 67 14.94 7.59 -20.82
C SER A 67 14.54 6.55 -21.86
N SER A 68 15.47 5.67 -22.26
CA SER A 68 15.20 4.61 -23.24
C SER A 68 14.12 3.62 -22.79
N VAL A 69 14.06 3.29 -21.50
CA VAL A 69 13.03 2.40 -20.93
C VAL A 69 11.69 3.12 -20.84
N ILE A 70 11.72 4.39 -20.41
CA ILE A 70 10.54 5.25 -20.34
C ILE A 70 9.93 5.45 -21.74
N ASP A 71 10.74 5.69 -22.76
CA ASP A 71 10.29 5.91 -24.13
C ASP A 71 9.68 4.63 -24.71
N ARG A 72 10.33 3.48 -24.53
CA ARG A 72 9.74 2.18 -24.92
C ARG A 72 8.43 1.88 -24.19
N PHE A 73 8.33 2.26 -22.92
CA PHE A 73 7.09 2.12 -22.16
C PHE A 73 5.99 3.02 -22.72
N LYS A 74 6.30 4.28 -23.03
CA LYS A 74 5.38 5.21 -23.72
C LYS A 74 4.93 4.69 -25.08
N ASP A 75 5.84 4.12 -25.88
CA ASP A 75 5.50 3.51 -27.17
C ASP A 75 4.50 2.37 -27.00
N GLY A 76 4.72 1.51 -26.01
CA GLY A 76 3.79 0.44 -25.63
C GLY A 76 2.40 0.98 -25.26
N LEU A 77 2.32 1.99 -24.39
CA LEU A 77 1.07 2.63 -24.01
C LEU A 77 0.38 3.36 -25.18
N THR A 78 1.15 3.84 -26.16
CA THR A 78 0.62 4.52 -27.35
C THR A 78 -0.04 3.54 -28.33
N THR A 79 0.37 2.27 -28.32
CA THR A 79 -0.12 1.22 -29.25
C THR A 79 -1.65 1.11 -29.26
N LEU A 80 -2.30 1.28 -28.10
CA LEU A 80 -3.76 1.26 -27.97
C LEU A 80 -4.34 2.65 -27.60
N GLN A 81 -3.62 3.73 -27.91
CA GLN A 81 -3.99 5.12 -27.58
C GLN A 81 -4.16 5.40 -26.07
N PHE A 82 -3.69 4.49 -25.20
CA PHE A 82 -3.83 4.63 -23.76
C PHE A 82 -3.00 5.81 -23.22
N LEU A 83 -1.80 6.05 -23.78
CA LEU A 83 -1.00 7.23 -23.43
C LEU A 83 -1.75 8.55 -23.70
N ASN A 84 -2.49 8.62 -24.82
CA ASN A 84 -3.27 9.80 -25.17
C ASN A 84 -4.42 10.01 -24.18
N ALA A 85 -5.12 8.93 -23.80
CA ALA A 85 -6.16 8.98 -22.78
C ALA A 85 -5.59 9.42 -21.42
N LEU A 86 -4.40 8.93 -21.03
CA LEU A 86 -3.71 9.36 -19.81
C LEU A 86 -3.44 10.86 -19.78
N GLN A 87 -2.96 11.42 -20.90
CA GLN A 87 -2.64 12.84 -20.99
C GLN A 87 -3.88 13.73 -21.03
N GLN A 88 -4.96 13.27 -21.65
CA GLN A 88 -6.23 14.01 -21.74
C GLN A 88 -7.04 13.96 -20.45
N HIS A 89 -6.92 12.87 -19.68
CA HIS A 89 -7.74 12.62 -18.49
C HIS A 89 -6.92 12.19 -17.25
N PRO A 90 -5.89 12.96 -16.86
CA PRO A 90 -5.00 12.56 -15.76
C PRO A 90 -5.76 12.43 -14.44
N SER A 91 -6.68 13.35 -14.13
CA SER A 91 -7.47 13.33 -12.89
C SER A 91 -8.38 12.09 -12.75
N LEU A 92 -8.84 11.51 -13.86
CA LEU A 92 -9.67 10.31 -13.85
C LEU A 92 -8.83 9.03 -13.66
N LEU A 93 -7.60 9.02 -14.18
CA LEU A 93 -6.76 7.82 -14.23
C LEU A 93 -5.74 7.75 -13.09
N SER A 94 -5.31 8.89 -12.54
CA SER A 94 -4.41 8.93 -11.37
C SER A 94 -4.90 8.11 -10.18
N PRO A 95 -6.19 8.14 -9.76
CA PRO A 95 -6.67 7.32 -8.65
C PRO A 95 -6.56 5.80 -8.90
N VAL A 96 -6.52 5.37 -10.16
CA VAL A 96 -6.48 3.96 -10.57
C VAL A 96 -5.04 3.48 -10.77
N LEU A 97 -4.16 4.33 -11.29
CA LEU A 97 -2.80 3.98 -11.70
C LEU A 97 -1.72 4.43 -10.72
N CYS A 98 -2.03 5.38 -9.86
CA CYS A 98 -1.13 5.86 -8.82
C CYS A 98 -1.62 5.40 -7.46
N HIS A 99 -0.67 5.12 -6.57
CA HIS A 99 -1.00 4.84 -5.18
C HIS A 99 -1.73 6.05 -4.57
N THR A 100 -2.89 5.79 -3.98
CA THR A 100 -3.63 6.75 -3.19
C THR A 100 -3.63 6.26 -1.75
N ALA A 101 -3.11 7.07 -0.83
CA ALA A 101 -3.06 6.76 0.60
C ALA A 101 -4.44 6.91 1.26
N LYS A 102 -5.51 6.40 0.61
CA LYS A 102 -6.85 6.34 1.20
C LYS A 102 -6.94 5.02 1.96
N PRO A 103 -7.01 5.05 3.31
CA PRO A 103 -7.20 3.83 4.10
C PRO A 103 -8.54 3.19 3.77
N LEU A 104 -8.60 1.87 3.88
CA LEU A 104 -9.87 1.14 3.73
C LEU A 104 -10.67 1.33 5.03
N THR A 105 -11.93 1.76 4.93
CA THR A 105 -12.77 1.87 6.13
C THR A 105 -13.38 0.51 6.50
N GLY A 106 -13.72 0.33 7.78
CA GLY A 106 -14.44 -0.84 8.26
C GLY A 106 -15.77 -1.02 7.52
N LEU A 107 -16.50 0.07 7.25
CA LEU A 107 -17.74 0.02 6.47
C LEU A 107 -17.53 -0.41 5.02
N GLU A 108 -16.44 0.05 4.38
CA GLU A 108 -16.08 -0.39 3.03
C GLU A 108 -15.75 -1.89 3.03
N LEU A 109 -14.98 -2.37 4.02
CA LEU A 109 -14.65 -3.79 4.16
C LEU A 109 -15.89 -4.65 4.46
N GLU A 110 -16.77 -4.21 5.36
CA GLU A 110 -18.02 -4.91 5.69
C GLU A 110 -18.86 -5.18 4.43
N ARG A 111 -19.03 -4.16 3.57
CA ARG A 111 -19.84 -4.24 2.35
C ARG A 111 -19.27 -5.17 1.29
N LEU A 112 -17.97 -5.45 1.32
CA LEU A 112 -17.33 -6.35 0.37
C LEU A 112 -17.69 -7.82 0.63
N PHE A 113 -17.87 -8.19 1.90
CA PHE A 113 -18.10 -9.57 2.30
C PHE A 113 -19.59 -9.92 2.31
N LYS A 114 -19.98 -10.88 1.47
CA LYS A 114 -21.35 -11.38 1.44
C LYS A 114 -21.52 -12.59 2.36
N PRO A 115 -22.37 -12.54 3.38
CA PRO A 115 -22.57 -13.68 4.27
C PRO A 115 -23.42 -14.76 3.62
N ASN A 116 -22.95 -16.00 3.73
CA ASN A 116 -23.74 -17.19 3.43
C ASN A 116 -24.52 -17.61 4.69
N LEU A 117 -25.83 -17.39 4.65
CA LEU A 117 -26.69 -17.45 5.81
C LEU A 117 -27.58 -18.68 5.77
N SER A 118 -27.84 -19.23 6.96
CA SER A 118 -28.81 -20.29 7.15
C SER A 118 -30.25 -19.81 6.86
N PRO A 119 -31.20 -20.74 6.62
CA PRO A 119 -32.59 -20.37 6.38
C PRO A 119 -33.18 -19.47 7.47
N SER A 120 -33.98 -18.49 7.03
CA SER A 120 -34.71 -17.58 7.90
C SER A 120 -35.56 -18.35 8.92
N GLY A 121 -35.51 -17.91 10.19
CA GLY A 121 -36.26 -18.53 11.29
C GLY A 121 -35.54 -19.69 12.00
N SER A 122 -34.37 -20.14 11.51
CA SER A 122 -33.58 -21.14 12.23
C SER A 122 -32.85 -20.54 13.44
N ASN A 123 -32.62 -21.35 14.49
CA ASN A 123 -31.79 -20.95 15.65
C ASN A 123 -30.38 -20.54 15.22
N ARG A 124 -29.86 -21.21 14.19
CA ARG A 124 -28.56 -20.88 13.60
C ARG A 124 -28.53 -19.48 12.99
N ARG A 125 -29.58 -19.11 12.25
CA ARG A 125 -29.72 -17.77 11.66
C ARG A 125 -29.67 -16.63 12.69
N LEU A 126 -30.17 -16.87 13.91
CA LEU A 126 -30.07 -15.89 15.01
C LEU A 126 -28.62 -15.69 15.45
N LYS A 127 -27.87 -16.78 15.64
CA LYS A 127 -26.44 -16.73 15.98
C LYS A 127 -25.62 -16.06 14.88
N GLU A 128 -25.85 -16.43 13.62
CA GLU A 128 -25.16 -15.81 12.47
C GLU A 128 -25.43 -14.31 12.38
N SER A 129 -26.67 -13.87 12.61
CA SER A 129 -27.03 -12.44 12.61
C SER A 129 -26.36 -11.68 13.75
N GLN A 130 -26.25 -12.30 14.93
CA GLN A 130 -25.51 -11.73 16.06
C GLN A 130 -24.01 -11.63 15.77
N THR A 131 -23.41 -12.67 15.20
CA THR A 131 -22.00 -12.66 14.78
C THR A 131 -21.73 -11.61 13.71
N LEU A 132 -22.69 -11.33 12.80
CA LEU A 132 -22.56 -10.23 11.84
C LEU A 132 -22.61 -8.85 12.51
N ALA A 133 -23.39 -8.68 13.59
CA ALA A 133 -23.33 -7.45 14.38
C ALA A 133 -21.96 -7.30 15.06
N TYR A 134 -21.43 -8.37 15.66
CA TYR A 134 -20.08 -8.37 16.22
C TYR A 134 -19.01 -8.09 15.18
N TRP A 135 -19.16 -8.59 13.96
CA TRP A 135 -18.27 -8.29 12.84
C TRP A 135 -18.26 -6.81 12.47
N ALA A 136 -19.43 -6.18 12.35
CA ALA A 136 -19.51 -4.74 12.06
C ALA A 136 -18.87 -3.90 13.18
N ASP A 137 -19.15 -4.23 14.45
CA ASP A 137 -18.55 -3.56 15.61
C ASP A 137 -17.03 -3.76 15.66
N TYR A 138 -16.56 -4.96 15.34
CA TYR A 138 -15.14 -5.30 15.30
C TYR A 138 -14.38 -4.51 14.24
N LEU A 139 -14.96 -4.37 13.04
CA LEU A 139 -14.36 -3.57 11.97
C LEU A 139 -14.26 -2.10 12.34
N LEU A 140 -15.26 -1.55 13.05
CA LEU A 140 -15.21 -0.21 13.59
C LEU A 140 -14.09 -0.07 14.64
N ASP A 141 -13.96 -1.04 15.55
CA ASP A 141 -12.89 -1.06 16.54
C ASP A 141 -11.50 -1.16 15.87
N CYS A 142 -11.36 -1.88 14.75
CA CYS A 142 -10.12 -1.92 13.96
C CYS A 142 -9.80 -0.56 13.34
N GLU A 143 -10.79 0.10 12.74
CA GLU A 143 -10.65 1.43 12.13
C GLU A 143 -10.29 2.51 13.17
N GLU A 144 -10.86 2.43 14.38
CA GLU A 144 -10.61 3.37 15.47
C GLU A 144 -9.36 3.05 16.31
N GLY A 145 -8.60 2.00 15.95
CA GLY A 145 -7.40 1.57 16.70
C GLY A 145 -7.71 1.05 18.10
N LYS A 146 -8.92 0.54 18.33
CA LYS A 146 -9.38 -0.09 19.58
C LYS A 146 -9.18 -1.61 19.57
N ALA A 147 -9.03 -2.23 18.41
CA ALA A 147 -8.56 -3.61 18.26
C ALA A 147 -7.03 -3.65 18.17
N SER A 148 -6.43 -4.82 18.35
CA SER A 148 -4.97 -4.96 18.17
C SER A 148 -4.57 -5.08 16.69
N VAL A 149 -5.54 -5.32 15.81
CA VAL A 149 -5.37 -5.40 14.35
C VAL A 149 -6.03 -4.22 13.63
N SER A 150 -5.50 -3.87 12.46
CA SER A 150 -6.06 -2.86 11.57
C SER A 150 -7.06 -3.42 10.55
N VAL A 151 -7.81 -2.56 9.87
CA VAL A 151 -8.70 -2.97 8.76
C VAL A 151 -7.89 -3.61 7.63
N GLU A 152 -6.68 -3.11 7.38
CA GLU A 152 -5.73 -3.66 6.41
C GLU A 152 -5.27 -5.07 6.78
N ASP A 153 -5.03 -5.35 8.07
CA ASP A 153 -4.66 -6.68 8.55
C ASP A 153 -5.80 -7.68 8.34
N VAL A 154 -7.05 -7.25 8.57
CA VAL A 154 -8.24 -8.07 8.31
C VAL A 154 -8.37 -8.37 6.81
N LEU A 155 -8.14 -7.39 5.93
CA LEU A 155 -8.14 -7.58 4.49
C LEU A 155 -7.04 -8.57 4.06
N MET A 156 -5.82 -8.39 4.58
CA MET A 156 -4.68 -9.26 4.33
C MET A 156 -4.97 -10.69 4.77
N PHE A 157 -5.53 -10.88 5.96
CA PHE A 157 -5.91 -12.19 6.47
C PHE A 157 -6.94 -12.88 5.57
N ALA A 158 -7.98 -12.14 5.15
CA ALA A 158 -9.09 -12.72 4.39
C ALA A 158 -8.78 -12.96 2.89
N THR A 159 -7.91 -12.13 2.29
CA THR A 159 -7.71 -12.08 0.83
C THR A 159 -6.25 -12.21 0.39
N GLY A 160 -5.29 -12.05 1.30
CA GLY A 160 -3.86 -12.00 0.99
C GLY A 160 -3.41 -10.70 0.33
N LEU A 161 -4.25 -9.65 0.32
CA LEU A 161 -3.93 -8.35 -0.28
C LEU A 161 -3.77 -7.28 0.80
N SER A 162 -2.79 -6.39 0.60
CA SER A 162 -2.57 -5.21 1.46
C SER A 162 -3.46 -4.02 1.09
N SER A 163 -4.15 -4.08 -0.05
CA SER A 163 -5.09 -3.05 -0.50
C SER A 163 -6.03 -3.63 -1.56
N LEU A 164 -7.18 -2.98 -1.75
CA LEU A 164 -8.14 -3.40 -2.77
C LEU A 164 -7.61 -3.05 -4.17
N PRO A 165 -7.60 -4.01 -5.10
CA PRO A 165 -7.24 -3.71 -6.48
C PRO A 165 -8.35 -2.84 -7.12
N PRO A 166 -8.00 -1.92 -8.04
CA PRO A 166 -9.00 -1.08 -8.70
C PRO A 166 -10.08 -1.86 -9.48
N SER A 167 -9.77 -3.08 -9.91
CA SER A 167 -10.72 -4.00 -10.56
C SER A 167 -11.73 -4.63 -9.60
N GLY A 168 -11.55 -4.49 -8.29
CA GLY A 168 -12.24 -5.30 -7.29
C GLY A 168 -11.70 -6.74 -7.20
N LEU A 169 -12.31 -7.53 -6.33
CA LEU A 169 -11.91 -8.90 -6.02
C LEU A 169 -12.76 -9.93 -6.78
N GLU A 170 -12.08 -10.89 -7.42
CA GLU A 170 -12.69 -12.04 -8.06
C GLU A 170 -12.01 -13.32 -7.54
N PRO A 171 -12.73 -14.27 -6.92
CA PRO A 171 -14.18 -14.25 -6.66
C PRO A 171 -14.59 -13.21 -5.60
N LEU A 172 -15.86 -12.80 -5.60
CA LEU A 172 -16.38 -11.86 -4.59
C LEU A 172 -16.19 -12.42 -3.16
N PRO A 173 -15.77 -11.59 -2.18
CA PRO A 173 -15.55 -12.05 -0.82
C PRO A 173 -16.81 -12.57 -0.14
N GLN A 174 -16.66 -13.63 0.66
CA GLN A 174 -17.76 -14.31 1.34
C GLN A 174 -17.47 -14.52 2.83
N ILE A 175 -18.54 -14.52 3.61
CA ILE A 175 -18.52 -14.93 5.02
C ILE A 175 -19.23 -16.27 5.17
N GLN A 176 -18.59 -17.19 5.90
CA GLN A 176 -19.20 -18.38 6.48
C GLN A 176 -19.03 -18.36 8.00
N PHE A 177 -19.67 -19.30 8.68
CA PHE A 177 -19.70 -19.36 10.14
C PHE A 177 -19.17 -20.70 10.65
N LEU A 178 -18.40 -20.65 11.73
CA LEU A 178 -17.76 -21.80 12.36
C LEU A 178 -18.48 -22.17 13.66
N ASP A 179 -18.83 -23.45 13.79
CA ASP A 179 -19.39 -24.00 15.02
C ASP A 179 -18.31 -24.53 15.97
N ASP A 180 -17.21 -25.05 15.42
CA ASP A 180 -16.27 -25.90 16.16
C ASP A 180 -14.89 -25.27 16.35
N SER A 181 -14.74 -23.97 16.05
CA SER A 181 -13.49 -23.23 16.22
C SER A 181 -13.75 -21.89 16.88
N PRO A 182 -12.98 -21.52 17.93
CA PRO A 182 -13.08 -20.18 18.52
C PRO A 182 -12.36 -19.13 17.67
N PHE A 183 -11.47 -19.52 16.75
CA PHE A 183 -10.66 -18.61 15.94
C PHE A 183 -11.24 -18.42 14.54
N PRO A 184 -11.04 -17.23 13.92
CA PRO A 184 -11.35 -17.05 12.51
C PRO A 184 -10.49 -17.93 11.62
N MET A 185 -11.00 -18.24 10.43
CA MET A 185 -10.23 -18.90 9.37
C MET A 185 -10.45 -18.17 8.05
N ALA A 186 -9.43 -18.18 7.19
CA ALA A 186 -9.53 -17.61 5.86
C ALA A 186 -9.00 -18.58 4.79
N ASN A 187 -9.68 -18.58 3.65
CA ASN A 187 -9.19 -19.18 2.41
C ASN A 187 -8.98 -18.05 1.40
N THR A 188 -7.74 -17.53 1.36
CA THR A 188 -7.37 -16.36 0.55
C THR A 188 -7.62 -16.58 -0.95
N CYS A 189 -7.32 -17.77 -1.49
CA CYS A 189 -7.56 -18.11 -2.90
C CYS A 189 -9.05 -18.00 -3.32
N SER A 190 -9.97 -18.09 -2.36
CA SER A 190 -11.42 -18.02 -2.61
C SER A 190 -12.07 -16.80 -1.95
N ASN A 191 -11.29 -15.87 -1.40
CA ASN A 191 -11.77 -14.71 -0.63
C ASN A 191 -12.83 -15.08 0.42
N LEU A 192 -12.64 -16.22 1.09
CA LEU A 192 -13.62 -16.75 2.06
C LEU A 192 -13.11 -16.54 3.47
N LEU A 193 -13.81 -15.70 4.22
CA LEU A 193 -13.63 -15.51 5.66
C LEU A 193 -14.63 -16.38 6.41
N LYS A 194 -14.19 -17.05 7.48
CA LYS A 194 -15.04 -17.85 8.35
C LYS A 194 -14.99 -17.28 9.75
N LEU A 195 -16.13 -16.80 10.23
CA LEU A 195 -16.27 -16.16 11.53
C LEU A 195 -16.68 -17.18 12.61
N PRO A 196 -16.07 -17.16 13.80
CA PRO A 196 -16.47 -18.03 14.90
C PRO A 196 -17.81 -17.59 15.50
N LEU A 197 -18.70 -18.55 15.74
CA LEU A 197 -19.96 -18.30 16.45
C LEU A 197 -19.69 -18.27 17.96
N LEU A 198 -19.60 -17.06 18.54
CA LEU A 198 -19.25 -16.84 19.94
C LEU A 198 -20.37 -16.10 20.68
N ASP A 199 -20.45 -16.30 22.00
CA ASP A 199 -21.59 -15.83 22.81
C ASP A 199 -21.51 -14.32 23.15
N SER A 200 -20.33 -13.71 23.11
CA SER A 200 -20.13 -12.29 23.43
C SER A 200 -19.19 -11.58 22.45
N TYR A 201 -19.41 -10.27 22.29
CA TYR A 201 -18.51 -9.42 21.50
C TYR A 201 -17.08 -9.42 22.03
N SER A 202 -16.89 -9.37 23.36
CA SER A 202 -15.55 -9.35 23.95
C SER A 202 -14.75 -10.62 23.64
N MET A 203 -15.41 -11.79 23.65
CA MET A 203 -14.79 -13.04 23.24
C MET A 203 -14.51 -13.03 21.74
N PHE A 204 -15.49 -12.61 20.93
CA PHE A 204 -15.33 -12.49 19.48
C PHE A 204 -14.11 -11.65 19.11
N LYS A 205 -14.03 -10.42 19.61
CA LYS A 205 -12.91 -9.51 19.38
C LYS A 205 -11.57 -10.14 19.78
N SER A 206 -11.46 -10.68 20.99
CA SER A 206 -10.21 -11.27 21.48
C SER A 206 -9.73 -12.45 20.63
N GLN A 207 -10.65 -13.29 20.13
CA GLN A 207 -10.29 -14.43 19.29
C GLN A 207 -9.99 -14.03 17.84
N MET A 208 -10.67 -12.99 17.33
CA MET A 208 -10.37 -12.41 16.02
C MET A 208 -8.96 -11.82 16.00
N ASP A 209 -8.64 -10.97 16.98
CA ASP A 209 -7.32 -10.36 17.18
C ASP A 209 -6.23 -11.43 17.22
N PHE A 210 -6.36 -12.39 18.14
CA PHE A 210 -5.40 -13.48 18.28
C PHE A 210 -5.24 -14.30 16.98
N GLY A 211 -6.34 -14.66 16.34
CA GLY A 211 -6.33 -15.50 15.13
C GLY A 211 -5.64 -14.81 13.95
N ILE A 212 -5.87 -13.51 13.78
CA ILE A 212 -5.28 -12.72 12.69
C ILE A 212 -3.79 -12.47 12.95
N GLU A 213 -3.41 -12.04 14.16
CA GLU A 213 -2.01 -11.76 14.52
C GLU A 213 -1.11 -13.00 14.41
N ASN A 214 -1.64 -14.18 14.77
CA ASN A 214 -0.89 -15.43 14.75
C ASN A 214 -0.96 -16.16 13.39
N SER A 215 -1.49 -15.50 12.36
CA SER A 215 -1.55 -16.00 10.98
C SER A 215 -0.81 -15.06 10.03
N PRO A 216 0.52 -14.86 10.18
CA PRO A 216 1.27 -13.98 9.30
C PRO A 216 1.13 -14.50 7.86
N GLY A 217 0.54 -13.69 6.98
CA GLY A 217 0.31 -14.03 5.58
C GLY A 217 1.61 -14.37 4.84
N PHE A 218 1.48 -14.86 3.60
CA PHE A 218 2.64 -15.11 2.75
C PHE A 218 3.41 -13.80 2.47
N GLY A 219 4.69 -13.74 2.86
CA GLY A 219 5.59 -12.64 2.49
C GLY A 219 5.85 -11.57 3.56
N CYS A 220 5.32 -11.73 4.78
CA CYS A 220 5.62 -10.83 5.91
C CYS A 220 6.88 -11.29 6.67
N PHE A 221 8.06 -11.09 6.09
CA PHE A 221 9.37 -11.09 6.77
C PHE A 221 10.25 -9.97 6.25
#